data_AF-A0A2G9G5R1-F1
#
_entry.id   AF-A0A2G9G5R1-F1
#
_cell.length_a   1.000
_cell.length_b   1.000
_cell.length_c   1.000
_cell.angle_alpha   90.00
_cell.angle_beta   90.00
_cell.angle_gamma   90.00
#
_symmetry.space_group_name_H-M   'P 1'
#
loop_
_entity.id
_entity.type
_entity.pdbx_description
1 polymer ?
#
loop_
_entity_poly.entity_id
_entity_poly.type
_entity_poly.pdbx_seq_one_letter_code
_entity_poly.pdbx_strand_id
1 'polypeptide(L)'
;MIQWWIHKQKLEKLPMFALGASSGGYFVSVLATELQFRGITLMIAEGVYSQLDITKNYPSTLFVHMPKDETRKRMIEKYLVEMRNKGIDVAEIKCMEFPLTPEFFANRIQGIDPMLSVKLFNVFQEKGFIDKNGYMRDDGRAMPWKTAIEEGDIVLPDKSLADHIQEEMNLAFAYHEMTSLQSQQILDWFQSHMN
;
A
#
# COMPACT_ATOMS: atom_id res chain seq x y z
N MET A 1 -18.04 14.19 -15.59
CA MET A 1 -18.38 12.75 -15.43
C MET A 1 -18.71 12.39 -13.99
N ILE A 2 -17.84 12.71 -13.01
CA ILE A 2 -18.07 12.36 -11.59
C ILE A 2 -19.24 13.11 -10.93
N GLN A 3 -19.41 14.41 -11.20
CA GLN A 3 -20.55 15.20 -10.69
C GLN A 3 -21.89 14.66 -11.17
N TRP A 4 -21.97 14.24 -12.44
CA TRP A 4 -23.15 13.58 -12.98
C TRP A 4 -23.45 12.26 -12.25
N TRP A 5 -22.42 11.46 -11.95
CA TRP A 5 -22.58 10.21 -11.23
C TRP A 5 -23.04 10.46 -9.78
N ILE A 6 -22.44 11.42 -9.08
CA ILE A 6 -22.85 11.84 -7.72
C ILE A 6 -24.32 12.24 -7.72
N HIS A 7 -24.74 13.06 -8.70
CA HIS A 7 -26.12 13.49 -8.84
C HIS A 7 -27.07 12.31 -9.12
N LYS A 8 -26.70 11.45 -10.07
CA LYS A 8 -27.48 10.25 -10.42
C LYS A 8 -27.68 9.33 -9.21
N GLN A 9 -26.66 9.21 -8.36
CA GLN A 9 -26.71 8.38 -7.15
C GLN A 9 -27.28 9.10 -5.92
N LYS A 10 -27.65 10.40 -6.04
CA LYS A 10 -28.19 11.22 -4.94
C LYS A 10 -27.24 11.35 -3.75
N LEU A 11 -25.94 11.47 -4.01
CA LEU A 11 -24.87 11.51 -3.00
C LEU A 11 -24.38 12.93 -2.69
N GLU A 12 -25.00 13.98 -3.23
CA GLU A 12 -24.54 15.38 -3.14
C GLU A 12 -24.46 15.91 -1.71
N LYS A 13 -25.22 15.31 -0.79
CA LYS A 13 -25.26 15.72 0.62
C LYS A 13 -24.25 14.98 1.50
N LEU A 14 -23.54 14.00 0.95
CA LEU A 14 -22.56 13.21 1.69
C LEU A 14 -21.15 13.77 1.49
N PRO A 15 -20.28 13.67 2.52
CA PRO A 15 -18.88 14.04 2.36
C PRO A 15 -18.21 13.15 1.31
N MET A 16 -17.40 13.75 0.44
CA MET A 16 -16.62 13.03 -0.55
C MET A 16 -15.21 12.79 -0.04
N PHE A 17 -14.72 11.58 -0.20
CA PHE A 17 -13.33 11.20 0.05
C PHE A 17 -12.77 10.54 -1.21
N ALA A 18 -11.44 10.53 -1.34
CA ALA A 18 -10.77 9.82 -2.40
C ALA A 18 -9.57 9.04 -1.87
N LEU A 19 -9.35 7.85 -2.45
CA LEU A 19 -8.14 7.07 -2.25
C LEU A 19 -7.56 6.74 -3.61
N GLY A 20 -6.26 6.98 -3.78
CA GLY A 20 -5.53 6.62 -4.99
C GLY A 20 -4.24 5.91 -4.65
N ALA A 21 -3.96 4.79 -5.32
CA ALA A 21 -2.70 4.07 -5.19
C ALA A 21 -1.81 4.31 -6.42
N SER A 22 -0.51 4.55 -6.21
CA SER A 22 0.49 4.78 -7.26
C SER A 22 0.02 5.83 -8.28
N SER A 23 -0.17 5.47 -9.56
CA SER A 23 -0.74 6.35 -10.61
C SER A 23 -2.06 7.00 -10.20
N GLY A 24 -2.93 6.26 -9.51
CA GLY A 24 -4.18 6.76 -8.96
C GLY A 24 -3.96 7.80 -7.85
N GLY A 25 -2.89 7.68 -7.08
CA GLY A 25 -2.54 8.66 -6.04
C GLY A 25 -2.15 10.02 -6.63
N TYR A 26 -1.35 10.01 -7.70
CA TYR A 26 -1.07 11.25 -8.44
C TYR A 26 -2.34 11.85 -9.05
N PHE A 27 -3.17 11.01 -9.68
CA PHE A 27 -4.43 11.47 -10.26
C PHE A 27 -5.35 12.10 -9.21
N VAL A 28 -5.52 11.45 -8.04
CA VAL A 28 -6.32 12.00 -6.92
C VAL A 28 -5.74 13.32 -6.43
N SER A 29 -4.41 13.47 -6.36
CA SER A 29 -3.80 14.72 -5.92
C SER A 29 -4.12 15.91 -6.86
N VAL A 30 -4.26 15.67 -8.16
CA VAL A 30 -4.72 16.69 -9.12
C VAL A 30 -6.23 16.86 -9.01
N LEU A 31 -6.99 15.78 -8.99
CA LEU A 31 -8.46 15.83 -8.95
C LEU A 31 -8.99 16.61 -7.74
N ALA A 32 -8.24 16.59 -6.63
CA ALA A 32 -8.53 17.36 -5.42
C ALA A 32 -8.44 18.89 -5.59
N THR A 33 -7.88 19.42 -6.69
CA THR A 33 -7.98 20.85 -7.01
C THR A 33 -9.30 21.21 -7.67
N GLU A 34 -9.93 20.24 -8.33
CA GLU A 34 -11.16 20.42 -9.12
C GLU A 34 -12.42 20.04 -8.33
N LEU A 35 -12.29 19.17 -7.32
CA LEU A 35 -13.39 18.65 -6.52
C LEU A 35 -13.16 18.87 -5.04
N GLN A 36 -14.24 19.17 -4.33
CA GLN A 36 -14.23 19.40 -2.89
C GLN A 36 -14.33 18.07 -2.14
N PHE A 37 -13.17 17.43 -1.92
CA PHE A 37 -13.05 16.31 -0.98
C PHE A 37 -12.92 16.83 0.45
N ARG A 38 -13.39 16.06 1.43
CA ARG A 38 -13.11 16.30 2.85
C ARG A 38 -11.72 15.81 3.24
N GLY A 39 -11.28 14.71 2.64
CA GLY A 39 -9.94 14.18 2.81
C GLY A 39 -9.58 13.24 1.66
N ILE A 40 -8.28 13.10 1.41
CA ILE A 40 -7.72 12.19 0.42
C ILE A 40 -6.64 11.30 1.05
N THR A 41 -6.51 10.09 0.52
CA THR A 41 -5.44 9.16 0.89
C THR A 41 -4.63 8.78 -0.35
N LEU A 42 -3.31 9.02 -0.29
CA LEU A 42 -2.38 8.68 -1.36
C LEU A 42 -1.53 7.49 -0.91
N MET A 43 -1.79 6.32 -1.50
CA MET A 43 -1.04 5.09 -1.21
C MET A 43 0.09 4.93 -2.21
N ILE A 44 1.30 4.62 -1.71
CA ILE A 44 2.53 4.46 -2.49
C ILE A 44 2.77 5.58 -3.52
N ALA A 45 2.30 6.79 -3.20
CA ALA A 45 2.35 7.97 -4.06
C ALA A 45 2.62 9.24 -3.24
N GLU A 46 3.34 10.21 -3.82
CA GLU A 46 3.65 11.51 -3.19
C GLU A 46 2.77 12.65 -3.72
N GLY A 47 1.91 12.39 -4.71
CA GLY A 47 1.16 13.45 -5.41
C GLY A 47 2.03 14.33 -6.31
N VAL A 48 1.43 15.33 -6.94
CA VAL A 48 2.15 16.26 -7.87
C VAL A 48 2.21 17.69 -7.34
N TYR A 49 2.35 17.85 -6.03
CA TYR A 49 2.23 19.16 -5.35
C TYR A 49 3.22 20.22 -5.80
N SER A 50 4.40 19.85 -6.31
CA SER A 50 5.36 20.81 -6.88
C SER A 50 4.83 21.57 -8.11
N GLN A 51 3.77 21.07 -8.74
CA GLN A 51 3.13 21.63 -9.93
C GLN A 51 1.75 22.23 -9.62
N LEU A 52 1.29 22.14 -8.36
CA LEU A 52 -0.04 22.58 -7.95
C LEU A 52 0.06 23.80 -7.02
N ASP A 53 -0.78 24.80 -7.25
CA ASP A 53 -0.95 25.91 -6.30
C ASP A 53 -1.94 25.50 -5.19
N ILE A 54 -1.46 24.68 -4.26
CA ILE A 54 -2.27 24.26 -3.11
C ILE A 54 -2.36 25.38 -2.06
N THR A 55 -3.56 25.59 -1.54
CA THR A 55 -3.85 26.56 -0.47
C THR A 55 -4.40 25.84 0.75
N LYS A 56 -4.67 26.57 1.85
CA LYS A 56 -5.31 26.00 3.06
C LYS A 56 -6.65 25.29 2.82
N ASN A 57 -7.28 25.52 1.66
CA ASN A 57 -8.55 24.92 1.29
C ASN A 57 -8.38 23.56 0.58
N TYR A 58 -7.13 23.14 0.31
CA TYR A 58 -6.86 21.81 -0.22
C TYR A 58 -7.26 20.74 0.82
N PRO A 59 -7.82 19.59 0.41
CA PRO A 59 -8.33 18.59 1.36
C PRO A 59 -7.25 18.05 2.30
N SER A 60 -7.68 17.59 3.48
CA SER A 60 -6.80 16.89 4.38
C SER A 60 -6.19 15.68 3.67
N THR A 61 -4.91 15.41 3.89
CA THR A 61 -4.17 14.43 3.09
C THR A 61 -3.47 13.41 3.97
N LEU A 62 -3.71 12.12 3.71
CA LEU A 62 -3.00 11.02 4.33
C LEU A 62 -2.08 10.36 3.32
N PHE A 63 -0.78 10.31 3.61
CA PHE A 63 0.17 9.52 2.84
C PHE A 63 0.30 8.12 3.44
N VAL A 64 0.17 7.08 2.64
CA VAL A 64 0.40 5.69 3.06
C VAL A 64 1.55 5.14 2.25
N HIS A 65 2.71 4.94 2.88
CA HIS A 65 3.92 4.60 2.16
C HIS A 65 4.83 3.66 2.94
N MET A 66 5.76 3.08 2.22
CA MET A 66 6.74 2.13 2.72
C MET A 66 8.10 2.84 2.82
N PRO A 67 8.68 2.99 4.03
CA PRO A 67 9.88 3.80 4.19
C PRO A 67 11.11 3.32 3.42
N LYS A 68 11.18 2.04 3.02
CA LYS A 68 12.31 1.54 2.20
C LYS A 68 12.33 2.13 0.79
N ASP A 69 11.19 2.61 0.26
CA ASP A 69 11.21 3.49 -0.91
C ASP A 69 11.66 4.90 -0.49
N GLU A 70 12.98 5.05 -0.41
CA GLU A 70 13.62 6.29 0.04
C GLU A 70 13.31 7.48 -0.87
N THR A 71 13.02 7.24 -2.15
CA THR A 71 12.64 8.33 -3.07
C THR A 71 11.29 8.89 -2.67
N ARG A 72 10.30 8.01 -2.53
CA ARG A 72 8.93 8.37 -2.13
C ARG A 72 8.90 8.99 -0.74
N LYS A 73 9.59 8.38 0.22
CA LYS A 73 9.69 8.83 1.60
C LYS A 73 10.19 10.27 1.68
N ARG A 74 11.30 10.61 1.00
CA ARG A 74 11.85 11.98 1.00
C ARG A 74 10.87 13.01 0.45
N MET A 75 10.15 12.65 -0.62
CA MET A 75 9.15 13.54 -1.21
C MET A 75 7.96 13.74 -0.27
N ILE A 76 7.48 12.68 0.38
CA ILE A 76 6.41 12.77 1.38
C ILE A 76 6.85 13.61 2.57
N GLU A 77 8.05 13.41 3.11
CA GLU A 77 8.60 14.21 4.22
C GLU A 77 8.63 15.70 3.88
N LYS A 78 9.02 16.05 2.65
CA LYS A 78 8.96 17.42 2.15
C LYS A 78 7.51 17.94 2.14
N TYR A 79 6.57 17.20 1.55
CA TYR A 79 5.18 17.65 1.42
C TYR A 79 4.43 17.71 2.76
N LEU A 80 4.75 16.84 3.72
CA LEU A 80 4.24 16.96 5.09
C LEU A 80 4.57 18.33 5.70
N VAL A 81 5.80 18.83 5.50
CA VAL A 81 6.21 20.15 6.00
C VAL A 81 5.50 21.27 5.22
N GLU A 82 5.52 21.22 3.90
CA GLU A 82 4.92 22.25 3.04
C GLU A 82 3.41 22.40 3.27
N MET A 83 2.68 21.29 3.39
CA MET A 83 1.24 21.28 3.59
C MET A 83 0.86 21.79 4.99
N ARG A 84 1.60 21.39 6.03
CA ARG A 84 1.41 21.93 7.40
C ARG A 84 1.62 23.43 7.46
N ASN A 85 2.67 23.94 6.81
CA ASN A 85 2.96 25.37 6.74
C ASN A 85 1.85 26.17 6.04
N LYS A 86 1.10 25.53 5.12
CA LYS A 86 -0.07 26.10 4.45
C LYS A 86 -1.37 25.94 5.26
N GLY A 87 -1.32 25.31 6.44
CA GLY A 87 -2.49 25.08 7.29
C GLY A 87 -3.39 23.93 6.83
N ILE A 88 -2.86 23.01 6.02
CA ILE A 88 -3.58 21.80 5.59
C ILE A 88 -3.31 20.69 6.61
N ASP A 89 -4.35 19.99 7.06
CA ASP A 89 -4.17 18.81 7.91
C ASP A 89 -3.59 17.65 7.10
N VAL A 90 -2.48 17.09 7.58
CA VAL A 90 -1.70 16.10 6.84
C VAL A 90 -0.95 15.15 7.77
N ALA A 91 -1.04 13.86 7.45
CA ALA A 91 -0.43 12.79 8.19
C ALA A 91 0.21 11.74 7.27
N GLU A 92 1.02 10.87 7.86
CA GLU A 92 1.57 9.70 7.16
C GLU A 92 1.34 8.42 7.97
N ILE A 93 1.17 7.32 7.25
CA ILE A 93 1.26 5.96 7.77
C ILE A 93 2.47 5.31 7.12
N LYS A 94 3.39 4.83 7.97
CA LYS A 94 4.58 4.07 7.56
C LYS A 94 4.29 2.59 7.62
N CYS A 95 4.17 1.97 6.46
CA CYS A 95 4.06 0.53 6.29
C CYS A 95 5.44 -0.09 6.44
N MET A 96 5.72 -0.65 7.62
CA MET A 96 7.00 -1.28 7.93
C MET A 96 7.04 -2.71 7.42
N GLU A 97 8.26 -3.22 7.21
CA GLU A 97 8.48 -4.65 6.97
C GLU A 97 8.02 -5.49 8.15
N PHE A 98 7.67 -6.74 7.87
CA PHE A 98 7.24 -7.69 8.89
C PHE A 98 7.72 -9.10 8.54
N PRO A 99 7.91 -9.97 9.55
CA PRO A 99 8.42 -11.31 9.30
C PRO A 99 7.33 -12.21 8.74
N LEU A 100 7.72 -13.10 7.83
CA LEU A 100 6.93 -14.27 7.48
C LEU A 100 6.94 -15.26 8.66
N THR A 101 5.84 -15.99 8.82
CA THR A 101 5.74 -17.14 9.72
C THR A 101 5.42 -18.40 8.92
N PRO A 102 5.60 -19.61 9.47
CA PRO A 102 5.30 -20.84 8.76
C PRO A 102 3.85 -20.94 8.27
N GLU A 103 2.90 -20.32 8.97
CA GLU A 103 1.47 -20.30 8.63
C GLU A 103 1.07 -19.10 7.76
N PHE A 104 1.98 -18.17 7.49
CA PHE A 104 1.66 -16.87 6.91
C PHE A 104 0.94 -16.97 5.57
N PHE A 105 1.44 -17.79 4.64
CA PHE A 105 0.82 -17.93 3.32
C PHE A 105 -0.53 -18.64 3.40
N ALA A 106 -0.69 -19.67 4.24
CA ALA A 106 -1.98 -20.32 4.43
C ALA A 106 -3.05 -19.38 5.03
N ASN A 107 -2.64 -18.44 5.88
CA ASN A 107 -3.55 -17.46 6.48
C ASN A 107 -3.98 -16.35 5.51
N ARG A 108 -3.21 -16.10 4.45
CA ARG A 108 -3.41 -14.95 3.56
C ARG A 108 -3.84 -15.31 2.15
N ILE A 109 -3.49 -16.50 1.68
CA ILE A 109 -3.70 -16.93 0.30
C ILE A 109 -4.65 -18.12 0.32
N GLN A 110 -5.87 -17.90 -0.19
CA GLN A 110 -6.81 -18.99 -0.40
C GLN A 110 -6.24 -20.01 -1.39
N GLY A 111 -6.24 -21.29 -1.03
CA GLY A 111 -5.69 -22.37 -1.84
C GLY A 111 -4.30 -22.84 -1.42
N ILE A 112 -3.66 -22.17 -0.46
CA ILE A 112 -2.45 -22.68 0.21
C ILE A 112 -2.87 -23.32 1.53
N ASP A 113 -2.63 -24.62 1.67
CA ASP A 113 -2.86 -25.31 2.93
C ASP A 113 -1.69 -25.09 3.92
N PRO A 114 -1.90 -25.35 5.23
CA PRO A 114 -0.85 -25.16 6.24
C PRO A 114 0.43 -25.97 5.98
N MET A 115 0.34 -27.17 5.40
CA MET A 115 1.51 -28.00 5.13
C MET A 115 2.36 -27.41 4.01
N LEU A 116 1.72 -26.92 2.94
CA LEU A 116 2.39 -26.22 1.85
C LEU A 116 3.02 -24.92 2.33
N SER A 117 2.32 -24.14 3.17
CA SER A 117 2.86 -22.90 3.74
C SER A 117 4.15 -23.15 4.54
N VAL A 118 4.17 -24.18 5.38
CA VAL A 118 5.38 -24.57 6.14
C VAL A 118 6.52 -24.99 5.21
N LYS A 119 6.23 -25.77 4.14
CA LYS A 119 7.25 -26.16 3.15
C LYS A 119 7.86 -24.95 2.44
N LEU A 120 7.03 -24.00 2.01
CA LEU A 120 7.47 -22.76 1.38
C LEU A 120 8.36 -21.95 2.33
N PHE A 121 7.92 -21.77 3.58
CA PHE A 121 8.68 -21.06 4.61
C PHE A 121 10.08 -21.68 4.81
N ASN A 122 10.14 -23.01 4.94
CA ASN A 122 11.41 -23.72 5.13
C ASN A 122 12.34 -23.53 3.93
N VAL A 123 11.85 -23.73 2.70
CA VAL A 123 12.67 -23.51 1.49
C VAL A 123 13.14 -22.07 1.38
N PHE A 124 12.30 -21.10 1.72
CA PHE A 124 12.69 -19.69 1.70
C PHE A 124 13.77 -19.36 2.73
N GLN A 125 13.73 -19.98 3.91
CA GLN A 125 14.77 -19.82 4.91
C GLN A 125 16.06 -20.54 4.52
N GLU A 126 15.98 -21.78 4.05
CA GLU A 126 17.13 -22.58 3.61
C GLU A 126 17.89 -21.93 2.45
N LYS A 127 17.16 -21.34 1.50
CA LYS A 127 17.73 -20.63 0.35
C LYS A 127 18.13 -19.19 0.67
N GLY A 128 17.86 -18.73 1.90
CA GLY A 128 18.26 -17.41 2.38
C GLY A 128 17.43 -16.25 1.85
N PHE A 129 16.23 -16.49 1.32
CA PHE A 129 15.31 -15.43 0.90
C PHE A 129 14.72 -14.70 2.11
N ILE A 130 14.51 -15.43 3.20
CA ILE A 130 14.21 -14.85 4.51
C ILE A 130 15.36 -15.11 5.48
N ASP A 131 15.49 -14.24 6.49
CA ASP A 131 16.44 -14.42 7.57
C ASP A 131 15.94 -15.40 8.65
N LYS A 132 16.74 -15.59 9.71
CA LYS A 132 16.39 -16.48 10.83
C LYS A 132 15.15 -16.04 11.61
N ASN A 133 14.75 -14.78 11.47
CA ASN A 133 13.60 -14.19 12.14
C ASN A 133 12.39 -14.09 11.19
N GLY A 134 12.50 -14.56 9.94
CA GLY A 134 11.45 -14.54 8.93
C GLY A 134 11.38 -13.27 8.08
N TYR A 135 12.31 -12.32 8.25
CA TYR A 135 12.29 -11.08 7.44
C TYR A 135 12.84 -11.31 6.04
N MET A 136 12.17 -10.73 5.06
CA MET A 136 12.61 -10.70 3.67
C MET A 136 13.96 -10.01 3.54
N ARG A 137 14.92 -10.66 2.87
CA ARG A 137 16.25 -10.06 2.64
C ARG A 137 16.31 -9.12 1.45
N ASP A 138 15.40 -9.28 0.49
CA ASP A 138 15.27 -8.45 -0.70
C ASP A 138 13.80 -8.42 -1.16
N ASP A 139 13.50 -7.59 -2.16
CA ASP A 139 12.19 -7.53 -2.81
C ASP A 139 11.86 -8.90 -3.44
N GLY A 140 10.65 -9.41 -3.18
CA GLY A 140 10.20 -10.72 -3.68
C GLY A 140 10.24 -10.83 -5.20
N ARG A 141 10.17 -9.71 -5.93
CA ARG A 141 10.30 -9.62 -7.39
C ARG A 141 11.73 -9.87 -7.88
N ALA A 142 12.73 -9.54 -7.06
CA ALA A 142 14.14 -9.67 -7.39
C ALA A 142 14.70 -11.06 -7.06
N MET A 143 13.97 -11.84 -6.26
CA MET A 143 14.43 -13.15 -5.78
C MET A 143 14.05 -14.30 -6.71
N PRO A 144 14.96 -15.25 -7.00
CA PRO A 144 14.69 -16.43 -7.83
C PRO A 144 13.94 -17.53 -7.05
N TRP A 145 12.93 -17.17 -6.25
CA TRP A 145 12.25 -18.11 -5.35
C TRP A 145 11.41 -19.15 -6.10
N LYS A 146 10.91 -18.82 -7.30
CA LYS A 146 10.18 -19.76 -8.17
C LYS A 146 11.07 -20.95 -8.56
N THR A 147 12.33 -20.71 -8.91
CA THR A 147 13.30 -21.78 -9.19
C THR A 147 13.61 -22.61 -7.95
N ALA A 148 13.71 -21.98 -6.78
CA ALA A 148 13.99 -22.70 -5.54
C ALA A 148 12.86 -23.65 -5.12
N ILE A 149 11.59 -23.30 -5.37
CA ILE A 149 10.47 -24.22 -5.08
C ILE A 149 10.41 -25.37 -6.09
N GLU A 150 10.80 -25.13 -7.35
CA GLU A 150 10.93 -26.18 -8.36
C GLU A 150 12.05 -27.17 -8.00
N GLU A 151 13.22 -26.67 -7.59
CA GLU A 151 14.34 -27.50 -7.11
C GLU A 151 14.01 -28.27 -5.82
N GLY A 152 13.07 -27.76 -5.02
CA GLY A 152 12.62 -28.38 -3.77
C GLY A 152 11.46 -29.35 -3.94
N ASP A 153 11.09 -29.69 -5.18
CA ASP A 153 9.93 -30.54 -5.52
C ASP A 153 8.61 -30.04 -4.88
N ILE A 154 8.47 -28.72 -4.67
CA ILE A 154 7.25 -28.11 -4.15
C ILE A 154 6.30 -27.81 -5.31
N VAL A 155 5.21 -28.58 -5.38
CA VAL A 155 4.16 -28.40 -6.38
C VAL A 155 3.06 -27.51 -5.81
N LEU A 156 2.82 -26.36 -6.46
CA LEU A 156 1.66 -25.52 -6.17
C LEU A 156 0.39 -26.15 -6.77
N PRO A 157 -0.75 -26.14 -6.06
CA PRO A 157 -2.00 -26.70 -6.56
C PRO A 157 -2.57 -25.90 -7.74
N ASP A 158 -2.26 -24.61 -7.81
CA ASP A 158 -2.51 -23.74 -8.95
C ASP A 158 -1.29 -22.85 -9.19
N LYS A 159 -0.88 -22.71 -10.46
CA LYS A 159 0.23 -21.84 -10.87
C LYS A 159 -0.05 -20.36 -10.62
N SER A 160 -1.32 -19.95 -10.60
CA SER A 160 -1.72 -18.57 -10.30
C SER A 160 -1.32 -18.14 -8.87
N LEU A 161 -1.22 -19.09 -7.93
CA LEU A 161 -0.80 -18.83 -6.55
C LEU A 161 0.62 -18.29 -6.46
N ALA A 162 1.45 -18.50 -7.49
CA ALA A 162 2.80 -17.99 -7.50
C ALA A 162 2.83 -16.46 -7.46
N ASP A 163 1.87 -15.79 -8.10
CA ASP A 163 1.80 -14.34 -8.11
C ASP A 163 1.32 -13.81 -6.75
N HIS A 164 0.36 -14.47 -6.11
CA HIS A 164 -0.08 -14.14 -4.76
C HIS A 164 1.02 -14.32 -3.71
N ILE A 165 1.82 -15.38 -3.81
CA ILE A 165 2.99 -15.58 -2.94
C ILE A 165 3.98 -14.44 -3.12
N GLN A 166 4.27 -14.05 -4.37
CA GLN A 166 5.16 -12.93 -4.66
C GLN A 166 4.63 -11.61 -4.11
N GLU A 167 3.34 -11.31 -4.31
CA GLU A 167 2.69 -10.10 -3.78
C GLU A 167 2.85 -10.00 -2.26
N GLU A 168 2.61 -11.10 -1.55
CA GLU A 168 2.74 -11.18 -0.10
C GLU A 168 4.21 -11.08 0.37
N MET A 169 5.17 -11.62 -0.40
CA MET A 169 6.61 -11.42 -0.16
C MET A 169 7.02 -9.95 -0.36
N ASN A 170 6.54 -9.28 -1.41
CA ASN A 170 6.82 -7.86 -1.65
C ASN A 170 6.25 -6.99 -0.52
N LEU A 171 5.04 -7.31 -0.07
CA LEU A 171 4.38 -6.63 1.03
C LEU A 171 5.16 -6.79 2.33
N ALA A 172 5.64 -8.00 2.63
CA ALA A 172 6.51 -8.27 3.79
C ALA A 172 7.85 -7.53 3.72
N PHE A 173 8.43 -7.39 2.52
CA PHE A 173 9.65 -6.60 2.32
C PHE A 173 9.41 -5.09 2.51
N ALA A 174 8.19 -4.60 2.24
CA ALA A 174 7.77 -3.21 2.45
C ALA A 174 8.64 -2.18 1.71
N TYR A 175 8.73 -2.29 0.39
CA TYR A 175 9.39 -1.29 -0.48
C TYR A 175 8.40 -0.39 -1.22
N HIS A 176 7.59 -0.92 -2.14
CA HIS A 176 6.65 -0.15 -2.94
C HIS A 176 5.49 -1.05 -3.35
N GLU A 177 4.57 -1.32 -2.43
CA GLU A 177 3.47 -2.26 -2.62
C GLU A 177 2.17 -1.73 -2.03
N MET A 178 1.05 -2.00 -2.70
CA MET A 178 -0.28 -1.64 -2.19
C MET A 178 -0.62 -2.53 -0.98
N THR A 179 -1.32 -1.99 0.02
CA THR A 179 -1.57 -2.71 1.28
C THR A 179 -2.98 -2.50 1.80
N SER A 180 -3.59 -3.58 2.26
CA SER A 180 -4.82 -3.56 3.06
C SER A 180 -4.55 -3.60 4.57
N LEU A 181 -3.31 -3.83 5.00
CA LEU A 181 -2.96 -3.98 6.43
C LEU A 181 -3.28 -2.72 7.24
N GLN A 182 -3.21 -1.55 6.60
CA GLN A 182 -3.46 -0.24 7.19
C GLN A 182 -4.89 0.26 6.94
N SER A 183 -5.80 -0.58 6.46
CA SER A 183 -7.17 -0.15 6.09
C SER A 183 -7.90 0.53 7.25
N GLN A 184 -7.79 0.01 8.48
CA GLN A 184 -8.45 0.61 9.63
C GLN A 184 -7.96 2.04 9.88
N GLN A 185 -6.64 2.27 9.84
CA GLN A 185 -6.06 3.60 10.05
C GLN A 185 -6.47 4.59 8.95
N ILE A 186 -6.59 4.12 7.70
CA ILE A 186 -7.07 4.91 6.57
C ILE A 186 -8.55 5.29 6.77
N LEU A 187 -9.39 4.35 7.20
CA LEU A 187 -10.80 4.60 7.46
C LEU A 187 -11.00 5.51 8.67
N ASP A 188 -10.20 5.35 9.72
CA ASP A 188 -10.20 6.22 10.91
C ASP A 188 -9.84 7.66 10.53
N TRP A 189 -8.89 7.85 9.60
CA TRP A 189 -8.57 9.17 9.04
C TRP A 189 -9.76 9.79 8.30
N PHE A 190 -10.46 9.03 7.44
CA PHE A 190 -11.66 9.56 6.79
C PHE A 190 -12.77 9.86 7.79
N GLN A 191 -12.96 8.99 8.78
CA GLN A 191 -13.94 9.15 9.84
C GLN A 191 -13.71 10.44 10.66
N SER A 192 -12.45 10.78 10.97
CA SER A 192 -12.11 11.99 11.72
C SER A 192 -12.38 13.29 10.95
N HIS A 193 -12.61 13.21 9.63
CA HIS A 193 -12.84 14.35 8.73
C HIS A 193 -14.26 14.40 8.14
N MET A 194 -15.22 13.65 8.70
CA MET A 194 -16.59 13.64 8.17
C MET A 194 -17.40 14.92 8.43
N ASN A 195 -17.04 15.71 9.44
CA ASN A 195 -17.81 16.88 9.89
C ASN A 195 -17.25 18.19 9.30
#